data_AF-A0A2W5D7H4-F1
#
_entry.id   AF-A0A2W5D7H4-F1
#
_cell.length_a   1.000
_cell.length_b   1.000
_cell.length_c   1.000
_cell.angle_alpha   90.00
_cell.angle_beta   90.00
_cell.angle_gamma   90.00
#
_symmetry.space_group_name_H-M   'P 1'
#
loop_
_entity.id
_entity.type
_entity.pdbx_description
1 polymer ?
#
loop_
_entity_poly.entity_id
_entity_poly.type
_entity_poly.pdbx_seq_one_letter_code
_entity_poly.pdbx_strand_id
1 'polypeptide(L)'
;MMIRPFAGRTTEHGLARGTSRRTAAGRATPTTRRAPRLVAALVTALAGVLALAACSSEDASNGTLRVFAAASLSVAGDDLLELYAAEHDGQQIEWNFAGSSALVRQIEQGSPADAFISA
;
A
#
# COMPACT_ATOMS: atom_id res chain seq x y z
N MET A 1 12.11 28.43 18.00
CA MET A 1 13.15 27.81 17.15
C MET A 1 12.47 27.43 15.84
N MET A 2 12.11 28.41 15.00
CA MET A 2 12.89 28.99 13.89
C MET A 2 12.76 28.16 12.60
N ILE A 3 11.65 28.39 11.91
CA ILE A 3 11.41 28.08 10.50
C ILE A 3 12.39 28.93 9.68
N ARG A 4 13.19 28.30 8.81
CA ARG A 4 14.06 29.00 7.86
C ARG A 4 13.44 28.96 6.47
N PRO A 5 13.01 30.10 5.89
CA PRO A 5 12.76 30.21 4.46
C PRO A 5 14.09 30.54 3.77
N PHE A 6 14.49 29.77 2.74
CA PHE A 6 15.63 30.12 1.90
C PHE A 6 15.14 30.62 0.54
N ALA A 7 15.35 31.91 0.36
CA ALA A 7 15.11 32.68 -0.84
C ALA A 7 15.91 32.16 -2.05
N GLY A 8 15.39 32.48 -3.22
CA GLY A 8 15.93 32.09 -4.51
C GLY A 8 17.37 32.54 -4.77
N ARG A 9 17.99 31.84 -5.72
CA ARG A 9 19.09 32.35 -6.51
C ARG A 9 18.76 32.09 -7.98
N THR A 10 18.52 33.20 -8.65
CA THR A 10 18.49 33.35 -10.09
C THR A 10 19.89 33.14 -10.67
N THR A 11 19.89 32.93 -11.98
CA THR A 11 20.84 33.51 -12.95
C THR A 11 22.25 32.90 -13.09
N GLU A 12 22.42 32.34 -14.31
CA GLU A 12 23.57 32.48 -15.22
C GLU A 12 24.56 31.32 -15.24
N HIS A 13 24.61 30.64 -16.39
CA HIS A 13 25.88 30.25 -17.01
C HIS A 13 25.65 29.99 -18.51
N GLY A 14 25.80 31.05 -19.30
CA GLY A 14 26.16 30.91 -20.71
C GLY A 14 27.65 30.60 -20.82
N LEU A 15 28.00 29.66 -21.70
CA LEU A 15 29.26 29.56 -22.46
C LEU A 15 29.07 28.35 -23.41
N ALA A 16 28.71 28.54 -24.67
CA ALA A 16 29.58 28.90 -25.79
C ALA A 16 30.57 27.80 -26.21
N ARG A 17 30.50 27.52 -27.53
CA ARG A 17 31.48 26.91 -28.44
C ARG A 17 31.33 25.42 -28.74
N GLY A 18 31.29 25.14 -30.04
CA GLY A 18 31.42 23.79 -30.57
C GLY A 18 30.84 23.64 -31.97
N THR A 19 31.32 24.44 -32.92
CA THR A 19 31.09 24.24 -34.35
C THR A 19 31.58 22.86 -34.77
N SER A 20 30.68 21.98 -35.22
CA SER A 20 31.06 20.82 -36.01
C SER A 20 30.25 20.79 -37.30
N ARG A 21 30.98 21.05 -38.39
CA ARG A 21 30.52 21.07 -39.77
C ARG A 21 30.99 19.78 -40.43
N ARG A 22 30.05 18.96 -40.91
CA ARG A 22 30.19 18.14 -42.13
C ARG A 22 28.88 17.39 -42.39
N THR A 23 28.03 17.86 -43.29
CA THR A 23 27.87 17.30 -44.65
C THR A 23 28.01 15.78 -44.73
N ALA A 24 26.87 15.08 -44.79
CA ALA A 24 26.67 13.97 -45.71
C ALA A 24 25.17 13.84 -45.99
N ALA A 25 24.79 14.23 -47.20
CA ALA A 25 23.49 13.98 -47.78
C ALA A 25 23.34 12.47 -47.99
N GLY A 26 22.45 11.83 -47.20
CA GLY A 26 21.95 10.50 -47.46
C GLY A 26 20.46 10.59 -47.72
N ARG A 27 20.08 10.75 -48.99
CA ARG A 27 18.70 10.70 -49.46
C ARG A 27 18.32 9.24 -49.60
N ALA A 28 17.39 8.75 -48.78
CA ALA A 28 16.61 7.55 -49.10
C ALA A 28 15.23 7.65 -48.45
N THR A 29 14.23 7.60 -49.33
CA THR A 29 12.78 7.69 -49.14
C THR A 29 12.18 6.41 -48.52
N PRO A 30 10.90 6.44 -48.09
CA PRO A 30 10.36 5.68 -46.96
C PRO A 30 9.94 4.25 -47.33
N THR A 31 10.02 3.31 -46.38
CA THR A 31 9.28 2.04 -46.47
C THR A 31 8.72 1.63 -45.10
N THR A 32 7.40 1.47 -45.10
CA THR A 32 6.54 1.06 -44.00
C THR A 32 6.74 -0.42 -43.64
N ARG A 33 6.95 -0.80 -42.37
CA ARG A 33 6.54 -2.12 -41.87
C ARG A 33 6.39 -2.22 -40.34
N ARG A 34 5.11 -2.17 -39.92
CA ARG A 34 4.43 -3.12 -39.01
C ARG A 34 5.01 -3.32 -37.60
N ALA A 35 4.46 -2.63 -36.60
CA ALA A 35 3.43 -3.12 -35.66
C ALA A 35 3.49 -4.53 -34.97
N PRO A 36 4.55 -4.91 -34.21
CA PRO A 36 4.30 -5.84 -33.08
C PRO A 36 4.67 -5.26 -31.71
N ARG A 37 5.35 -4.12 -31.66
CA ARG A 37 5.87 -3.55 -30.40
C ARG A 37 4.78 -3.05 -29.46
N LEU A 38 3.63 -2.63 -29.99
CA LEU A 38 2.51 -2.15 -29.18
C LEU A 38 1.74 -3.30 -28.51
N VAL A 39 1.59 -4.45 -29.18
CA VAL A 39 0.95 -5.63 -28.59
C VAL A 39 1.83 -6.24 -27.50
N ALA A 40 3.14 -6.34 -27.75
CA ALA A 40 4.09 -6.82 -26.75
C ALA A 40 4.15 -5.94 -25.50
N ALA A 41 4.10 -4.61 -25.66
CA ALA A 41 4.07 -3.67 -24.54
C ALA A 41 2.77 -3.73 -23.71
N LEU A 42 1.63 -4.00 -24.36
CA LEU A 42 0.35 -4.14 -23.67
C LEU A 42 0.30 -5.42 -22.82
N VAL A 43 0.89 -6.52 -23.32
CA VAL A 43 0.94 -7.81 -22.62
C VAL A 43 1.84 -7.76 -21.38
N THR A 44 3.00 -7.10 -21.45
CA THR A 44 3.87 -6.90 -20.27
C THR A 44 3.27 -5.94 -19.25
N ALA A 45 2.56 -4.90 -19.69
CA ALA A 45 1.85 -4.00 -18.78
C ALA A 45 0.70 -4.73 -18.04
N LEU A 46 -0.08 -5.54 -18.76
CA LEU A 46 -1.16 -6.33 -18.18
C LEU A 46 -0.64 -7.42 -17.23
N ALA A 47 0.47 -8.09 -17.58
CA ALA A 47 1.12 -9.06 -16.71
C ALA A 47 1.69 -8.41 -15.44
N GLY A 48 2.23 -7.20 -15.53
CA GLY A 48 2.67 -6.42 -14.37
C GLY A 48 1.53 -6.04 -13.43
N VAL A 49 0.37 -5.65 -13.97
CA VAL A 49 -0.83 -5.34 -13.18
C VAL A 49 -1.39 -6.60 -12.51
N LEU A 50 -1.41 -7.75 -13.20
CA LEU A 50 -1.83 -9.02 -12.60
C LEU A 50 -0.87 -9.50 -11.50
N ALA A 51 0.44 -9.30 -11.65
CA ALA A 51 1.43 -9.69 -10.66
C ALA A 51 1.32 -8.87 -9.36
N LEU A 52 0.93 -7.59 -9.44
CA LEU A 52 0.64 -6.79 -8.25
C LEU A 52 -0.67 -7.20 -7.56
N ALA A 53 -1.68 -7.63 -8.31
CA ALA A 53 -2.95 -8.10 -7.76
C ALA A 53 -2.84 -9.46 -7.04
N ALA A 54 -1.85 -10.28 -7.39
CA ALA A 54 -1.65 -11.61 -6.79
C ALA A 54 -1.03 -11.59 -5.39
N CYS A 55 -0.48 -10.46 -4.94
CA CYS A 55 0.10 -10.32 -3.59
C CYS A 55 -0.92 -9.91 -2.50
N SER A 56 -2.21 -9.71 -2.84
CA SER A 56 -3.25 -9.35 -1.85
C SER A 56 -4.08 -10.55 -1.37
N SER A 57 -3.63 -11.78 -1.65
CA SER A 57 -4.22 -12.97 -1.07
C SER A 57 -3.46 -13.32 0.22
N GLU A 58 -3.57 -12.47 1.23
CA GLU A 58 -3.38 -12.93 2.59
C GLU A 58 -4.56 -13.83 2.94
N ASP A 59 -4.34 -15.15 2.91
CA ASP A 59 -5.20 -16.13 3.57
C ASP A 59 -5.25 -15.76 5.07
N ALA A 60 -6.23 -14.93 5.44
CA ALA A 60 -6.48 -14.49 6.82
C ALA A 60 -6.86 -15.64 7.77
N SER A 61 -6.93 -16.87 7.27
CA SER A 61 -7.61 -18.00 7.90
C SER A 61 -6.85 -18.73 9.01
N ASN A 62 -5.65 -18.31 9.43
CA ASN A 62 -4.87 -19.05 10.44
C ASN A 62 -4.30 -18.18 11.58
N GLY A 63 -4.76 -16.93 11.72
CA GLY A 63 -4.31 -16.03 12.78
C GLY A 63 -5.21 -16.03 14.01
N THR A 64 -4.64 -15.68 15.16
CA THR A 64 -5.42 -15.25 16.33
C THR A 64 -5.69 -13.75 16.22
N LEU A 65 -6.95 -13.36 16.16
CA LEU A 65 -7.39 -11.97 16.17
C LEU A 65 -7.53 -11.49 17.61
N ARG A 66 -6.73 -10.50 18.02
CA ARG A 66 -6.71 -9.97 19.37
C ARG A 66 -7.60 -8.72 19.45
N VAL A 67 -8.75 -8.86 20.10
CA VAL A 67 -9.82 -7.84 20.11
C VAL A 67 -9.97 -7.21 21.49
N PHE A 68 -9.81 -5.90 21.57
CA PHE A 68 -9.94 -5.13 22.80
C PHE A 68 -11.36 -4.57 22.86
N ALA A 69 -12.16 -5.02 23.82
CA ALA A 69 -13.57 -4.68 23.88
C ALA A 69 -13.97 -4.13 25.26
N ALA A 70 -14.88 -3.16 25.28
CA ALA A 70 -15.44 -2.67 26.53
C ALA A 70 -16.06 -3.81 27.34
N ALA A 71 -15.85 -3.82 28.66
CA ALA A 71 -16.34 -4.89 29.54
C ALA A 71 -17.87 -5.08 29.52
N SER A 72 -18.64 -4.06 29.12
CA SER A 72 -20.10 -4.18 28.93
C SER A 72 -20.50 -5.11 27.79
N LEU A 73 -19.60 -5.34 26.83
CA LEU A 73 -19.84 -6.18 25.66
C LEU A 73 -19.51 -7.66 25.89
N SER A 74 -19.01 -8.07 27.06
CA SER A 74 -18.51 -9.43 27.28
C SER A 74 -19.55 -10.52 26.95
N VAL A 75 -20.79 -10.34 27.38
CA VAL A 75 -21.88 -11.28 27.08
C VAL A 75 -22.13 -11.40 25.57
N ALA A 76 -22.15 -10.26 24.86
CA ALA A 76 -22.32 -10.27 23.40
C ALA A 76 -21.07 -10.81 22.67
N GLY A 77 -19.88 -10.66 23.25
CA GLY A 77 -18.63 -11.20 22.72
C GLY A 77 -18.58 -12.72 22.73
N ASP A 78 -19.15 -13.35 23.75
CA ASP A 78 -19.29 -14.82 23.82
C ASP A 78 -20.22 -15.33 22.70
N ASP A 79 -21.38 -14.70 22.52
CA ASP A 79 -22.31 -15.04 21.43
C ASP A 79 -21.65 -14.86 20.04
N LEU A 80 -20.87 -13.79 19.88
CA LEU A 80 -20.12 -13.53 18.64
C LEU A 80 -19.03 -14.57 18.41
N LEU A 81 -18.37 -15.09 19.45
CA LEU A 81 -17.36 -16.14 19.32
C LEU A 81 -17.97 -17.41 18.74
N GLU A 82 -19.15 -17.80 19.23
CA GLU A 82 -19.84 -19.02 18.78
C GLU A 82 -20.27 -18.90 17.30
N LEU A 83 -20.83 -17.75 16.92
CA LEU A 83 -21.19 -17.47 15.53
C LEU A 83 -19.96 -17.42 14.61
N TYR A 84 -18.90 -16.74 15.05
CA TYR A 84 -17.69 -16.59 14.25
C TYR A 84 -16.98 -17.93 14.06
N ALA A 85 -16.91 -18.77 15.10
CA ALA A 85 -16.34 -20.10 15.01
C ALA A 85 -17.13 -21.03 14.08
N ALA A 86 -18.44 -20.82 13.93
CA ALA A 86 -19.26 -21.60 13.00
C ALA A 86 -19.05 -21.22 11.52
N GLU A 87 -18.68 -19.97 11.24
CA GLU A 87 -18.48 -19.45 9.88
C GLU A 87 -17.00 -19.47 9.45
N HIS A 88 -16.06 -19.46 10.40
CA HIS A 88 -14.62 -19.35 10.16
C HIS A 88 -13.84 -20.49 10.82
N ASP A 89 -13.75 -21.63 10.13
CA ASP A 89 -12.90 -22.74 10.54
C ASP A 89 -11.41 -22.31 10.56
N GLY A 90 -10.78 -22.40 11.74
CA GLY A 90 -9.34 -22.17 11.92
C GLY A 90 -8.93 -20.78 12.42
N GLN A 91 -9.84 -19.79 12.43
CA GLN A 91 -9.57 -18.48 13.06
C GLN A 91 -9.91 -18.50 14.54
N GLN A 92 -9.05 -17.91 15.36
CA GLN A 92 -9.23 -17.79 16.80
C GLN A 92 -9.41 -16.32 17.15
N ILE A 93 -10.36 -15.99 18.04
CA ILE A 93 -10.48 -14.64 18.59
C ILE A 93 -10.01 -14.67 20.05
N GLU A 94 -9.05 -13.81 20.38
CA GLU A 94 -8.62 -13.56 21.75
C GLU A 94 -9.19 -12.22 22.23
N TRP A 95 -10.10 -12.28 23.20
CA TRP A 95 -10.73 -11.09 23.75
C TRP A 95 -9.95 -10.53 24.94
N ASN A 96 -9.81 -9.20 24.98
CA ASN A 96 -9.35 -8.47 26.15
C ASN A 96 -10.44 -7.46 26.58
N PHE A 97 -11.16 -7.81 27.65
CA PHE A 97 -12.24 -6.99 28.19
C PHE A 97 -11.75 -6.09 29.32
N ALA A 98 -11.91 -4.77 29.16
CA ALA A 98 -11.65 -3.81 30.22
C ALA A 98 -12.44 -2.50 30.01
N GLY A 99 -12.22 -1.51 30.88
CA GLY A 99 -12.77 -0.17 30.68
C GLY A 99 -12.15 0.49 29.44
N SER A 100 -12.96 1.14 28.61
CA SER A 100 -12.54 1.70 27.32
C SER A 100 -11.32 2.64 27.42
N SER A 101 -11.26 3.47 28.46
CA SER A 101 -10.13 4.38 28.70
C SER A 101 -8.84 3.66 29.08
N ALA A 102 -8.92 2.51 29.77
CA ALA A 102 -7.77 1.69 30.09
C ALA A 102 -7.25 0.96 28.84
N LEU A 103 -8.15 0.44 28.00
CA LEU A 103 -7.79 -0.24 26.75
C LEU A 103 -7.09 0.73 25.78
N VAL A 104 -7.62 1.94 25.58
CA VAL A 104 -6.98 2.96 24.75
C VAL A 104 -5.56 3.24 25.23
N ARG A 105 -5.37 3.43 26.54
CA ARG A 105 -4.03 3.64 27.12
C ARG A 105 -3.09 2.46 26.89
N GLN A 106 -3.59 1.23 26.92
CA GLN A 106 -2.78 0.03 26.62
C GLN A 106 -2.37 0.01 25.15
N ILE A 107 -3.29 0.32 24.23
CA ILE A 107 -3.01 0.41 22.79
C ILE A 107 -1.97 1.51 22.51
N GLU A 108 -2.12 2.68 23.12
CA GLU A 108 -1.14 3.78 23.03
C GLU A 108 0.25 3.40 23.56
N GLN A 109 0.31 2.48 24.53
CA GLN A 109 1.56 1.92 25.08
C GLN A 109 2.16 0.80 24.21
N GLY A 110 1.52 0.46 23.09
CA GLY A 110 1.99 -0.56 22.15
C GLY A 110 1.47 -1.97 22.44
N SER A 111 0.37 -2.10 23.20
CA SER A 111 -0.30 -3.39 23.36
C SER A 111 -0.85 -3.87 22.01
N PRO A 112 -0.60 -5.14 21.61
CA PRO A 112 -1.03 -5.66 20.32
C PRO A 112 -2.55 -5.88 20.32
N ALA A 113 -3.25 -4.98 19.64
CA ALA A 113 -4.69 -5.07 19.39
C ALA A 113 -4.94 -4.97 17.89
N ASP A 114 -5.66 -5.95 17.35
CA ASP A 114 -6.05 -5.97 15.94
C ASP A 114 -7.36 -5.20 15.72
N ALA A 115 -8.24 -5.19 16.72
CA ALA A 115 -9.48 -4.43 16.71
C ALA A 115 -9.80 -3.86 18.10
N PHE A 116 -10.50 -2.72 18.13
CA PHE A 116 -10.98 -2.08 19.34
C PHE A 116 -12.48 -1.77 19.23
N ILE A 117 -13.26 -2.16 20.24
CA ILE A 117 -14.71 -1.97 20.29
C ILE A 117 -15.11 -1.28 21.59
N SER A 118 -15.72 -0.10 21.49
CA SER A 118 -16.24 0.67 22.62
C SER A 118 -17.76 0.74 22.61
N ALA A 119 -18.38 0.71 23.78
CA ALA A 119 -19.82 0.90 23.99
C ALA A 119 -20.07 1.77 25.24
#